data_AF-A0A934LSD9-F1
#
_entry.id   AF-A0A934LSD9-F1
#
_cell.length_a   1.000
_cell.length_b   1.000
_cell.length_c   1.000
_cell.angle_alpha   90.00
_cell.angle_beta   90.00
_cell.angle_gamma   90.00
#
_symmetry.space_group_name_H-M   'P 1'
#
loop_
_entity.id
_entity.type
_entity.pdbx_description
1 polymer ?
#
loop_
_entity_poly.entity_id
_entity_poly.type
_entity_poly.pdbx_seq_one_letter_code
_entity_poly.pdbx_strand_id
1 'polypeptide(L)'
;MTRANQKALNVGTLNVQRSNVQHSTFNRPTAVVICAFCGGKGRDHFGIMSPLATCQVCGGTGRRTLHPPTALCAFCRGTGVHPGSRNTCTTCGGVGTVEIPDDAVTCPCCGGSGRAADYVWPDSPLSC
;
A
#
# COMPACT_ATOMS: atom_id res chain seq x y z
N MET A 1 45.84 -3.48 50.78
CA MET A 1 44.59 -3.96 51.41
C MET A 1 43.95 -2.70 52.00
N THR A 2 42.88 -2.09 51.47
CA THR A 2 41.54 -2.65 51.25
C THR A 2 40.65 -1.60 50.55
N ARG A 3 39.72 -2.11 49.73
CA ARG A 3 38.36 -1.64 49.43
C ARG A 3 38.15 -0.39 48.57
N ALA A 4 37.77 -0.70 47.33
CA ALA A 4 36.92 0.07 46.43
C ALA A 4 35.62 0.53 47.10
N ASN A 5 35.15 1.72 46.73
CA ASN A 5 33.82 2.23 47.03
C ASN A 5 33.21 2.76 45.73
N GLN A 6 32.49 1.90 45.03
CA GLN A 6 31.67 2.27 43.87
C GLN A 6 30.29 2.69 44.38
N LYS A 7 29.94 3.95 44.13
CA LYS A 7 28.60 4.50 44.32
C LYS A 7 27.91 4.60 42.96
N ALA A 8 26.62 4.28 42.99
CA ALA A 8 25.59 4.56 41.97
C ALA A 8 25.68 3.67 40.70
N LEU A 9 24.58 3.21 40.09
CA LEU A 9 23.26 3.83 39.92
C LEU A 9 22.16 2.75 39.93
N ASN A 10 21.06 3.05 40.63
CA ASN A 10 19.81 2.30 40.53
C ASN A 10 19.24 2.47 39.11
N VAL A 11 19.21 1.39 38.34
CA VAL A 11 18.48 1.33 37.07
C VAL A 11 17.00 1.19 37.42
N GLY A 12 16.32 2.33 37.53
CA GLY A 12 14.88 2.39 37.67
C GLY A 12 14.21 1.81 36.44
N THR A 13 13.44 0.75 36.65
CA THR A 13 12.60 0.09 35.64
C THR A 13 11.66 1.12 35.01
N LEU A 14 11.92 1.51 33.76
CA LEU A 14 11.00 2.32 32.98
C LEU A 14 9.76 1.48 32.66
N ASN A 15 8.73 1.62 33.49
CA ASN A 15 7.37 1.20 33.19
C ASN A 15 6.89 2.01 31.98
N VAL A 16 7.02 1.45 30.78
CA VAL A 16 6.36 1.96 29.58
C VAL A 16 4.86 1.71 29.77
N GLN A 17 4.17 2.71 30.33
CA GLN A 17 2.72 2.73 30.32
C GLN A 17 2.29 2.71 28.85
N ARG A 18 1.77 1.58 28.40
CA ARG A 18 1.08 1.45 27.11
C ARG A 18 -0.09 2.43 27.16
N SER A 19 0.12 3.60 26.54
CA SER A 19 -0.94 4.56 26.29
C SER A 19 -2.03 3.83 25.52
N ASN A 20 -3.19 3.78 26.14
CA ASN A 20 -4.43 3.27 25.58
C ASN A 20 -4.83 4.24 24.45
N VAL A 21 -4.31 3.99 23.25
CA VAL A 21 -4.73 4.73 22.05
C VAL A 21 -6.17 4.31 21.80
N GLN A 22 -7.09 5.16 22.26
CA GLN A 22 -8.49 5.10 21.86
C GLN A 22 -8.52 5.25 20.35
N HIS A 23 -8.55 4.13 19.62
CA HIS A 23 -8.95 4.11 18.22
C HIS A 23 -10.43 4.49 18.20
N SER A 24 -10.66 5.79 18.18
CA SER A 24 -11.92 6.38 17.74
C SER A 24 -12.32 5.69 16.45
N THR A 25 -13.47 5.03 16.44
CA THR A 25 -14.08 4.47 15.23
C THR A 25 -14.56 5.65 14.37
N PHE A 26 -13.60 6.33 13.74
CA PHE A 26 -13.88 7.29 12.70
C PHE A 26 -14.43 6.51 11.52
N ASN A 27 -15.74 6.63 11.29
CA ASN A 27 -16.41 6.04 10.14
C ASN A 27 -15.90 6.75 8.88
N ARG A 28 -14.74 6.32 8.37
CA ARG A 28 -14.16 6.86 7.15
C ARG A 28 -15.09 6.51 5.98
N PRO A 29 -15.39 7.47 5.10
CA PRO A 29 -16.18 7.19 3.91
C PRO A 29 -15.49 6.10 3.10
N THR A 30 -16.29 5.19 2.54
CA THR A 30 -15.79 4.15 1.65
C THR A 30 -16.43 4.29 0.28
N ALA A 31 -15.67 3.93 -0.75
CA ALA A 31 -16.10 3.91 -2.13
C ALA A 31 -15.92 2.50 -2.69
N VAL A 32 -16.91 2.05 -3.47
CA VAL A 32 -16.85 0.77 -4.18
C VAL A 32 -16.28 1.00 -5.57
N VAL A 33 -15.18 0.34 -5.88
CA VAL A 33 -14.52 0.39 -7.20
C VAL A 33 -14.62 -0.95 -7.91
N ILE A 34 -14.60 -0.91 -9.24
CA ILE A 34 -14.54 -2.12 -10.07
C ILE A 34 -13.17 -2.78 -9.88
N CYS A 35 -13.14 -4.10 -9.69
CA CYS A 35 -11.89 -4.83 -9.64
C CYS A 35 -11.23 -4.81 -11.03
N ALA A 36 -10.14 -4.04 -11.17
CA ALA A 36 -9.47 -3.90 -12.45
C ALA A 36 -8.90 -5.21 -12.96
N PHE A 37 -8.32 -6.04 -12.07
CA PHE A 37 -7.72 -7.31 -12.47
C PHE A 37 -8.70 -8.18 -13.28
N CYS A 38 -9.94 -8.37 -12.82
CA CYS A 38 -10.94 -9.15 -13.57
C CYS A 38 -11.87 -8.29 -14.45
N GLY A 39 -11.68 -6.97 -14.50
CA GLY A 39 -12.57 -6.04 -15.19
C GLY A 39 -14.03 -6.12 -14.70
N GLY A 40 -14.24 -6.39 -13.41
CA GLY A 40 -15.58 -6.52 -12.84
C GLY A 40 -16.29 -7.86 -13.04
N LYS A 41 -15.69 -8.81 -13.76
CA LYS A 41 -16.32 -10.11 -14.07
C LYS A 41 -16.41 -11.05 -12.87
N GLY A 42 -15.58 -10.85 -11.85
CA GLY A 42 -15.52 -11.74 -10.69
C GLY A 42 -14.88 -13.11 -10.98
N ARG A 43 -14.34 -13.34 -12.18
CA ARG A 43 -13.72 -14.60 -12.58
C ARG A 43 -12.24 -14.43 -12.90
N ASP A 44 -11.50 -15.53 -12.97
CA ASP A 44 -10.11 -15.54 -13.43
C ASP A 44 -9.98 -14.75 -14.74
N HIS A 45 -9.10 -13.75 -14.73
CA HIS A 45 -8.94 -12.83 -15.86
C HIS A 45 -8.35 -13.54 -17.08
N PHE A 46 -7.42 -14.46 -16.85
CA PHE A 46 -6.66 -15.10 -17.91
C PHE A 46 -7.29 -16.41 -18.40
N GLY A 47 -8.31 -16.92 -17.72
CA GLY A 47 -8.96 -18.19 -18.05
C GLY A 47 -8.01 -19.39 -18.02
N ILE A 48 -6.90 -19.29 -17.29
CA ILE A 48 -5.85 -20.33 -17.26
C ILE A 48 -6.26 -21.46 -16.32
N MET A 49 -7.00 -21.16 -15.26
CA MET A 49 -7.43 -22.17 -14.30
C MET A 49 -8.64 -22.95 -14.82
N SER A 50 -9.85 -22.46 -14.54
CA SER A 50 -11.12 -23.06 -14.93
C SER A 50 -12.10 -21.94 -15.29
N PRO A 51 -13.05 -22.17 -16.21
CA PRO A 51 -14.13 -21.22 -16.51
C PRO A 51 -14.99 -20.83 -15.29
N LEU A 52 -14.95 -21.66 -14.23
CA LEU A 52 -15.66 -21.44 -12.96
C LEU A 52 -14.78 -20.82 -11.87
N ALA A 53 -13.48 -20.62 -12.12
CA ALA A 53 -12.57 -20.06 -11.13
C ALA A 53 -12.94 -18.61 -10.82
N THR A 54 -13.10 -18.30 -9.54
CA THR A 54 -13.34 -16.94 -9.06
C THR A 54 -12.07 -16.10 -9.16
N CYS A 55 -12.22 -14.80 -9.35
CA CYS A 55 -11.09 -13.89 -9.36
C CYS A 55 -10.45 -13.85 -7.97
N GLN A 56 -9.15 -14.15 -7.90
CA GLN A 56 -8.37 -14.18 -6.67
C GLN A 56 -8.23 -12.83 -5.97
N VAL A 57 -8.44 -11.71 -6.68
CA VAL A 57 -8.36 -10.35 -6.12
C VAL A 57 -9.64 -9.94 -5.41
N CYS A 58 -10.81 -10.15 -6.04
CA CYS A 58 -12.09 -9.73 -5.49
C CYS A 58 -12.91 -10.88 -4.88
N GLY A 59 -12.41 -12.12 -4.94
CA GLY A 59 -13.11 -13.29 -4.40
C GLY A 59 -14.45 -13.56 -5.08
N GLY A 60 -14.61 -13.23 -6.36
CA GLY A 60 -15.89 -13.43 -7.07
C GLY A 60 -16.79 -12.21 -7.20
N THR A 61 -16.60 -11.16 -6.39
CA THR A 61 -17.56 -10.03 -6.33
C THR A 61 -17.51 -9.06 -7.52
N GLY A 62 -16.40 -9.08 -8.28
CA GLY A 62 -16.10 -8.09 -9.31
C GLY A 62 -15.77 -6.69 -8.77
N ARG A 63 -15.77 -6.48 -7.45
CA ARG A 63 -15.66 -5.15 -6.83
C ARG A 63 -14.75 -5.17 -5.61
N ARG A 64 -14.22 -4.01 -5.25
CA ARG A 64 -13.41 -3.79 -4.05
C ARG A 64 -13.86 -2.50 -3.37
N THR A 65 -13.70 -2.44 -2.05
CA THR A 65 -14.01 -1.25 -1.26
C THR A 65 -12.70 -0.57 -0.89
N LEU A 66 -12.62 0.74 -1.11
CA LEU A 66 -11.47 1.59 -0.78
C LEU A 66 -11.92 2.82 0.02
N HIS A 67 -11.00 3.46 0.73
CA HIS A 67 -11.19 4.74 1.40
C HIS A 67 -10.72 5.88 0.49
N PRO A 68 -11.59 6.82 0.12
CA PRO A 68 -11.19 8.05 -0.56
C PRO A 68 -10.34 8.94 0.35
N PRO A 69 -9.45 9.77 -0.22
CA PRO A 69 -9.19 9.93 -1.66
C PRO A 69 -8.46 8.72 -2.27
N THR A 70 -8.71 8.47 -3.56
CA THR A 70 -8.06 7.37 -4.29
C THR A 70 -7.49 7.84 -5.62
N ALA A 71 -6.45 7.19 -6.12
CA ALA A 71 -5.85 7.46 -7.43
C ALA A 71 -5.56 6.17 -8.20
N LEU A 72 -5.52 6.28 -9.54
CA LEU A 72 -5.11 5.17 -10.39
C LEU A 72 -3.69 4.73 -10.02
N CYS A 73 -3.47 3.42 -9.97
CA CYS A 73 -2.17 2.86 -9.68
C CYS A 73 -1.19 3.21 -10.81
N ALA A 74 -0.21 4.06 -10.52
CA ALA A 74 0.81 4.50 -11.46
C ALA A 74 1.61 3.34 -12.09
N PHE A 75 1.90 2.31 -11.29
CA PHE A 75 2.72 1.17 -11.70
C PHE A 75 2.05 0.34 -12.80
N CYS A 76 0.83 -0.16 -12.56
CA CYS A 76 0.08 -0.95 -13.52
C CYS A 76 -0.86 -0.15 -14.43
N ARG A 77 -0.90 1.19 -14.30
CA ARG A 77 -1.77 2.11 -15.05
C ARG A 77 -3.25 1.74 -14.96
N GLY A 78 -3.71 1.36 -13.78
CA GLY A 78 -5.12 1.01 -13.59
C GLY A 78 -5.52 -0.39 -14.03
N THR A 79 -4.64 -1.18 -14.65
CA THR A 79 -5.01 -2.51 -15.16
C THR A 79 -5.20 -3.56 -14.06
N GLY A 80 -4.60 -3.34 -12.89
CA GLY A 80 -4.53 -4.36 -11.84
C GLY A 80 -3.55 -5.51 -12.15
N VAL A 81 -2.91 -5.53 -13.32
CA VAL A 81 -1.97 -6.59 -13.71
C VAL A 81 -0.53 -6.08 -13.61
N HIS A 82 0.38 -6.90 -13.10
CA HIS A 82 1.79 -6.54 -13.05
C HIS A 82 2.36 -6.46 -14.47
N PRO A 83 2.95 -5.31 -14.89
CA PRO A 83 3.47 -5.13 -16.24
C PRO A 83 4.42 -6.26 -16.66
N GLY A 84 4.29 -6.72 -17.91
CA GLY A 84 5.14 -7.79 -18.46
C GLY A 84 4.85 -9.20 -17.93
N SER A 85 3.80 -9.39 -17.14
CA SER A 85 3.46 -10.71 -16.57
C SER A 85 1.94 -10.93 -16.53
N ARG A 86 1.53 -12.12 -16.05
CA ARG A 86 0.13 -12.43 -15.71
C ARG A 86 -0.16 -12.38 -14.21
N ASN A 87 0.76 -11.82 -13.43
CA ASN A 87 0.60 -11.75 -11.99
C ASN A 87 -0.28 -10.56 -11.61
N THR A 88 -0.93 -10.66 -10.46
CA THR A 88 -1.58 -9.52 -9.80
C THR A 88 -0.58 -8.39 -9.61
N CYS A 89 -0.97 -7.14 -9.89
CA CYS A 89 -0.14 -5.98 -9.61
C CYS A 89 0.21 -5.95 -8.12
N THR A 90 1.51 -5.99 -7.80
CA THR A 90 2.03 -6.02 -6.44
C THR A 90 1.83 -4.69 -5.70
N THR A 91 1.77 -3.57 -6.42
CA THR A 91 1.57 -2.24 -5.83
C THR A 91 0.13 -2.00 -5.36
N CYS A 92 -0.87 -2.38 -6.16
CA CYS A 92 -2.29 -2.13 -5.83
C CYS A 92 -3.08 -3.39 -5.49
N GLY A 93 -2.42 -4.54 -5.34
CA GLY A 93 -3.08 -5.83 -5.07
C GLY A 93 -4.10 -6.23 -6.15
N GLY A 94 -3.98 -5.70 -7.37
CA GLY A 94 -4.89 -5.96 -8.48
C GLY A 94 -6.17 -5.12 -8.53
N VAL A 95 -6.34 -4.17 -7.61
CA VAL A 95 -7.51 -3.29 -7.60
C VAL A 95 -7.49 -2.31 -8.78
N GLY A 96 -6.30 -1.90 -9.22
CA GLY A 96 -6.10 -0.88 -10.26
C GLY A 96 -6.04 0.55 -9.69
N THR A 97 -6.50 0.74 -8.45
CA THR A 97 -6.53 2.02 -7.76
C THR A 97 -5.86 1.84 -6.39
N VAL A 98 -5.25 2.89 -5.86
CA VAL A 98 -4.66 2.95 -4.51
C VAL A 98 -5.34 4.03 -3.68
N GLU A 99 -5.39 3.82 -2.37
CA GLU A 99 -5.81 4.84 -1.39
C GLU A 99 -4.68 5.86 -1.23
N ILE A 100 -5.05 7.13 -1.12
CA ILE A 100 -4.11 8.23 -0.87
C ILE A 100 -4.29 8.65 0.59
N PRO A 101 -3.22 8.70 1.40
CA PRO A 101 -3.28 9.28 2.74
C PRO A 101 -3.79 10.73 2.72
N ASP A 102 -4.58 11.12 3.72
CA ASP A 102 -5.16 12.47 3.80
C ASP A 102 -4.09 13.57 3.87
N ASP A 103 -2.90 13.25 4.36
CA ASP A 103 -1.73 14.14 4.49
C ASP A 103 -0.73 13.99 3.34
N ALA A 104 -1.07 13.24 2.29
CA ALA A 104 -0.17 13.04 1.16
C ALA A 104 0.10 14.37 0.44
N VAL A 105 1.39 14.68 0.28
CA VAL A 105 1.85 15.82 -0.53
C VAL A 105 2.16 15.37 -1.95
N THR A 106 1.85 16.21 -2.93
CA THR A 106 2.19 15.92 -4.33
C THR A 106 3.71 15.95 -4.50
N CYS A 107 4.29 14.88 -5.04
CA CYS A 107 5.71 14.81 -5.32
C CYS A 107 6.09 15.90 -6.34
N PRO A 108 7.02 16.83 -6.00
CA PRO A 108 7.36 17.94 -6.88
C PRO A 108 8.03 17.48 -8.19
N CYS A 109 8.68 16.32 -8.16
CA CYS A 109 9.31 15.73 -9.34
C CYS A 109 8.35 15.15 -10.35
N CYS A 110 7.46 14.27 -9.88
CA CYS A 110 6.60 13.50 -10.77
C CYS A 110 5.17 14.06 -10.86
N GLY A 111 4.86 15.11 -10.09
CA GLY A 111 3.52 15.68 -10.01
C GLY A 111 2.47 14.68 -9.50
N GLY A 112 2.88 13.68 -8.73
CA GLY A 112 2.03 12.58 -8.29
C GLY A 112 1.77 11.49 -9.34
N SER A 113 2.42 11.55 -10.51
CA SER A 113 2.27 10.50 -11.55
C SER A 113 2.89 9.15 -11.18
N GLY A 114 3.75 9.11 -10.17
CA GLY A 114 4.48 7.91 -9.74
C GLY A 114 5.46 7.38 -10.79
N ARG A 115 5.92 8.23 -11.72
CA ARG A 115 6.90 7.92 -12.76
C ARG A 115 8.03 8.95 -12.72
N ALA A 116 9.27 8.49 -12.74
CA ALA A 116 10.41 9.37 -13.01
C ALA A 116 10.30 9.90 -14.46
N ALA A 117 10.72 11.15 -14.68
CA ALA A 117 10.70 11.77 -16.00
C ALA A 117 11.69 11.10 -16.98
N ASP A 118 12.73 10.46 -16.46
CA ASP A 118 13.80 9.81 -17.20
C ASP A 118 14.46 8.66 -16.39
N TYR A 119 14.80 7.57 -17.09
CA TYR A 119 15.51 6.41 -16.53
C TYR A 119 17.04 6.62 -16.58
N VAL A 120 17.56 7.71 -16.04
CA VAL A 120 19.03 7.89 -15.91
C VAL A 120 19.40 7.81 -14.44
N TRP A 121 19.97 6.67 -14.06
CA TRP A 121 20.61 6.46 -12.76
C TRP A 121 21.90 5.67 -12.98
N PRO A 122 23.05 6.35 -12.93
CA PRO A 122 24.25 5.67 -12.42
C PRO A 122 24.60 6.12 -10.99
N ASP A 123 24.28 7.34 -10.55
CA ASP A 123 24.83 7.90 -9.30
C ASP A 123 23.94 8.96 -8.61
N SER A 124 22.61 8.87 -8.51
CA SER A 124 21.85 10.09 -8.16
C SER A 124 22.11 10.63 -6.75
N PRO A 125 22.65 11.87 -6.65
CA PRO A 125 22.76 12.62 -5.40
C PRO A 125 21.62 13.64 -5.29
N LEU A 126 20.74 13.70 -6.29
CA LEU A 126 19.54 14.51 -6.30
C LEU A 126 18.36 13.64 -6.70
N SER A 127 17.34 13.63 -5.87
CA SER A 127 16.49 14.79 -5.63
C SER A 127 15.68 15.10 -6.89
N CYS A 128 14.39 14.80 -6.99
CA CYS A 128 13.35 14.32 -6.07
C CYS A 128 13.78 14.00 -4.63
#